data_AF-A0A925YE24-F1
#
_entry.id   AF-A0A925YE24-F1
#
_cell.length_a   1.000
_cell.length_b   1.000
_cell.length_c   1.000
_cell.angle_alpha   90.00
_cell.angle_beta   90.00
_cell.angle_gamma   90.00
#
_symmetry.space_group_name_H-M   'P 1'
#
loop_
_entity.id
_entity.type
_entity.pdbx_description
1 polymer ?
#
loop_
_entity_poly.entity_id
_entity_poly.type
_entity_poly.pdbx_seq_one_letter_code
_entity_poly.pdbx_strand_id
1 'polypeptide(L)'
;LATGSDIKRARAAGAPQNEEGLQSLRDKLMKLANHSPDAPPPDASPAALIKNVYAALAAAPSRVLLATLDDALAVEERPNIPGANSEWSNWSTALPVPIEDFESLELPKQIAQVLARRGAANESAQQS
;
A
#
# COMPACT_ATOMS: atom_id res chain seq x y z
N LEU A 1 -4.02 -5.73 -2.88
CA LEU A 1 -5.05 -5.17 -3.81
C LEU A 1 -4.59 -5.15 -5.27
N ALA A 2 -3.42 -4.56 -5.57
CA ALA A 2 -2.94 -4.35 -6.92
C ALA A 2 -2.59 -5.61 -7.73
N THR A 3 -2.39 -6.76 -7.10
CA THR A 3 -2.19 -8.06 -7.76
C THR A 3 -3.50 -8.85 -7.90
N GLY A 4 -4.54 -8.47 -7.15
CA GLY A 4 -5.85 -9.13 -7.13
C GLY A 4 -5.88 -10.34 -6.20
N SER A 5 -4.79 -10.61 -5.48
CA SER A 5 -4.69 -11.67 -4.47
C SER A 5 -5.70 -11.49 -3.33
N ASP A 6 -6.02 -10.26 -2.94
CA ASP A 6 -7.05 -9.98 -1.93
C ASP A 6 -8.40 -10.64 -2.25
N ILE A 7 -8.84 -10.58 -3.52
CA ILE A 7 -10.11 -11.19 -3.95
C ILE A 7 -10.04 -12.70 -3.80
N LYS A 8 -8.94 -13.28 -4.29
CA LYS A 8 -8.72 -14.73 -4.24
C LYS A 8 -8.69 -15.22 -2.79
N ARG A 9 -8.00 -14.50 -1.91
CA ARG A 9 -7.89 -14.84 -0.47
C ARG A 9 -9.21 -14.66 0.27
N ALA A 10 -9.90 -13.55 0.07
CA ALA A 10 -11.19 -13.33 0.71
C ALA A 10 -12.23 -14.39 0.29
N ARG A 11 -12.23 -14.76 -1.00
CA ARG A 11 -13.04 -15.88 -1.52
C ARG A 11 -12.68 -17.20 -0.84
N ALA A 12 -11.39 -17.51 -0.73
CA ALA A 12 -10.93 -18.73 -0.06
C ALA A 12 -11.30 -18.76 1.44
N ALA A 13 -11.33 -17.59 2.10
CA ALA A 13 -11.72 -17.45 3.50
C ALA A 13 -13.25 -17.44 3.73
N GLY A 14 -14.05 -17.60 2.67
CA GLY A 14 -15.52 -17.59 2.74
C GLY A 14 -16.12 -16.21 3.06
N ALA A 15 -15.32 -15.14 2.97
CA ALA A 15 -15.76 -13.79 3.31
C ALA A 15 -16.61 -13.19 2.17
N PRO A 16 -17.76 -12.56 2.47
CA PRO A 16 -18.54 -11.86 1.46
C PRO A 16 -17.76 -10.67 0.89
N GLN A 17 -17.72 -10.52 -0.43
CA GLN A 17 -16.98 -9.46 -1.11
C GLN A 17 -17.83 -8.73 -2.14
N ASN A 18 -17.66 -7.41 -2.21
CA ASN A 18 -18.12 -6.60 -3.33
C ASN A 18 -17.02 -6.58 -4.40
N GLU A 19 -17.02 -7.57 -5.29
CA GLU A 19 -15.98 -7.73 -6.32
C GLU A 19 -15.93 -6.54 -7.29
N GLU A 20 -17.09 -6.00 -7.69
CA GLU A 20 -17.19 -4.84 -8.58
C GLU A 20 -16.60 -3.58 -7.92
N GLY A 21 -16.93 -3.36 -6.64
CA GLY A 21 -16.37 -2.26 -5.85
C GLY A 21 -14.85 -2.38 -5.70
N LEU A 22 -14.35 -3.60 -5.49
CA LEU A 22 -12.91 -3.83 -5.36
C LEU A 22 -12.17 -3.68 -6.69
N GLN A 23 -12.76 -4.11 -7.80
CA GLN A 23 -12.23 -3.87 -9.14
C GLN A 23 -12.19 -2.36 -9.44
N SER A 24 -13.26 -1.63 -9.13
CA SER A 24 -13.30 -0.17 -9.28
C SER A 24 -12.23 0.54 -8.44
N LEU A 25 -11.99 0.06 -7.22
CA LEU A 25 -10.93 0.60 -6.36
C LEU A 25 -9.54 0.30 -6.91
N ARG A 26 -9.33 -0.92 -7.42
CA ARG A 26 -8.08 -1.31 -8.09
C ARG A 26 -7.81 -0.40 -9.29
N ASP A 27 -8.79 -0.17 -10.15
CA ASP A 27 -8.63 0.68 -11.33
C ASP A 27 -8.26 2.12 -10.96
N LYS A 28 -8.88 2.65 -9.89
CA LYS A 28 -8.52 3.96 -9.34
C LYS A 28 -7.09 3.98 -8.80
N LEU A 29 -6.66 2.93 -8.10
CA LEU A 29 -5.30 2.81 -7.58
C LEU A 29 -4.27 2.78 -8.71
N MET A 30 -4.52 2.02 -9.78
CA MET A 30 -3.63 1.94 -10.94
C MET A 30 -3.49 3.30 -11.64
N LYS A 31 -4.60 4.03 -11.79
CA LYS A 31 -4.61 5.40 -12.31
C LYS A 31 -3.83 6.37 -11.40
N LEU A 32 -4.06 6.28 -10.09
CA LEU A 32 -3.40 7.13 -9.10
C LEU A 32 -1.89 6.93 -9.08
N ALA A 33 -1.44 5.68 -9.23
CA ALA A 33 -0.03 5.31 -9.28
C ALA A 33 0.65 5.67 -10.62
N ASN A 34 -0.09 6.30 -11.55
CA ASN A 34 0.33 6.58 -12.92
C ASN A 34 0.98 5.36 -13.59
N HIS A 35 0.42 4.18 -13.33
CA HIS A 35 0.94 2.93 -13.86
C HIS A 35 0.57 2.84 -15.34
N SER A 36 1.58 2.79 -16.21
CA SER A 36 1.37 2.66 -17.66
C SER A 36 0.76 1.29 -17.99
N PRO A 37 -0.14 1.17 -18.98
CA PRO A 37 -0.58 -0.11 -19.51
C PRO A 37 0.58 -0.98 -20.04
N ASP A 38 1.66 -0.33 -20.48
CA ASP A 38 2.87 -0.98 -21.00
C ASP A 38 3.92 -1.26 -19.91
N ALA A 39 3.66 -0.86 -18.66
CA ALA A 39 4.56 -1.17 -17.54
C ALA A 39 4.47 -2.67 -17.20
N PRO A 40 5.54 -3.25 -16.61
CA PRO A 40 5.47 -4.59 -16.05
C PRO A 40 4.29 -4.70 -15.09
N PRO A 41 3.59 -5.85 -15.04
CA PRO A 41 2.41 -5.97 -14.23
C PRO A 41 2.73 -5.69 -12.73
N PRO A 42 1.73 -5.28 -11.93
CA PRO A 42 1.93 -4.87 -10.53
C PRO A 42 2.74 -5.82 -9.65
N ASP A 43 2.63 -7.12 -9.92
CA ASP A 43 3.37 -8.20 -9.27
C ASP A 43 4.85 -8.25 -9.67
N ALA A 44 5.21 -7.77 -10.87
CA ALA A 44 6.59 -7.64 -11.33
C ALA A 44 7.31 -6.42 -10.73
N SER A 45 6.59 -5.41 -10.24
CA SER A 45 7.20 -4.28 -9.52
C SER A 45 6.31 -3.69 -8.41
N PRO A 46 6.03 -4.43 -7.33
CA PRO A 46 5.18 -3.96 -6.23
C PRO A 46 5.73 -2.69 -5.57
N ALA A 47 7.05 -2.64 -5.34
CA ALA A 47 7.73 -1.51 -4.72
C ALA A 47 7.57 -0.20 -5.51
N ALA A 48 7.67 -0.25 -6.84
CA ALA A 48 7.51 0.94 -7.68
C ALA A 48 6.06 1.44 -7.66
N LEU A 49 5.10 0.53 -7.72
CA LEU A 49 3.68 0.88 -7.62
C LEU A 49 3.37 1.53 -6.27
N ILE A 50 3.82 0.92 -5.17
CA ILE A 50 3.64 1.43 -3.80
C ILE A 50 4.22 2.84 -3.68
N LYS A 51 5.48 3.04 -4.13
CA LYS A 51 6.13 4.35 -4.14
C LYS A 51 5.31 5.39 -4.89
N ASN A 52 4.78 5.06 -6.07
CA ASN A 52 3.99 6.00 -6.87
C ASN A 52 2.65 6.35 -6.20
N VAL A 53 2.00 5.38 -5.56
CA VAL A 53 0.79 5.65 -4.75
C VAL A 53 1.12 6.63 -3.63
N TYR A 54 2.20 6.41 -2.88
CA TYR A 54 2.63 7.34 -1.82
C TYR A 54 3.02 8.72 -2.37
N ALA A 55 3.58 8.80 -3.59
CA ALA A 55 3.86 10.09 -4.24
C ALA A 55 2.59 10.86 -4.57
N ALA A 56 1.55 10.18 -5.05
CA ALA A 56 0.25 10.80 -5.28
C ALA A 56 -0.43 11.22 -3.97
N LEU A 57 -0.35 10.40 -2.92
CA LEU A 57 -0.87 10.74 -1.58
C LEU A 57 -0.12 11.94 -0.97
N ALA A 58 1.19 12.05 -1.19
CA ALA A 58 2.00 13.18 -0.74
C ALA A 58 1.55 14.53 -1.34
N ALA A 59 0.89 14.50 -2.50
CA ALA A 59 0.34 15.69 -3.16
C ALA A 59 -1.10 16.03 -2.72
N ALA A 60 -1.82 15.12 -2.05
CA ALA A 60 -3.21 15.35 -1.62
C ALA A 60 -3.30 16.44 -0.53
N PRO A 61 -4.38 17.23 -0.39
CA PRO A 61 -4.49 18.30 0.61
C PRO A 61 -4.70 17.80 2.06
N SER A 62 -4.24 16.60 2.40
CA SER A 62 -4.37 16.00 3.73
C SER A 62 -3.42 16.61 4.75
N ARG A 63 -3.90 16.87 5.98
CA ARG A 63 -3.07 17.36 7.09
C ARG A 63 -2.12 16.29 7.62
N VAL A 64 -2.59 15.05 7.65
CA VAL A 64 -1.85 13.88 8.14
C VAL A 64 -1.82 12.85 7.02
N LEU A 65 -0.64 12.28 6.79
CA LEU A 65 -0.43 11.15 5.90
C LEU A 65 0.23 10.04 6.72
N LEU A 66 -0.21 8.81 6.50
CA LEU A 66 0.32 7.64 7.16
C LEU A 66 0.81 6.66 6.10
N ALA A 67 1.92 5.99 6.39
CA ALA A 67 2.37 4.82 5.67
C ALA A 67 2.23 3.59 6.57
N THR A 68 1.92 2.44 5.98
CA THR A 68 1.84 1.16 6.70
C THR A 68 3.16 0.42 6.62
N LEU A 69 3.47 -0.37 7.65
CA LEU A 69 4.66 -1.24 7.64
C LEU A 69 4.52 -2.36 6.59
N ASP A 70 3.30 -2.86 6.39
CA ASP A 70 2.98 -3.83 5.34
C ASP A 70 3.35 -3.30 3.95
N ASP A 71 2.97 -2.06 3.60
CA ASP A 71 3.37 -1.47 2.31
C ASP A 71 4.87 -1.21 2.23
N ALA A 72 5.48 -0.75 3.33
CA ALA A 72 6.92 -0.49 3.39
C ALA A 72 7.76 -1.77 3.19
N LEU A 73 7.19 -2.93 3.50
CA LEU A 73 7.76 -4.25 3.28
C LEU A 73 7.17 -4.98 2.06
N ALA A 74 6.26 -4.34 1.32
CA ALA A 74 5.50 -4.93 0.22
C ALA A 74 4.84 -6.28 0.57
N VAL A 75 4.32 -6.40 1.79
CA VAL A 75 3.63 -7.60 2.29
C VAL A 75 2.32 -7.78 1.51
N GLU A 76 2.14 -8.97 0.94
CA GLU A 76 0.91 -9.30 0.23
C GLU A 76 -0.19 -9.79 1.19
N GLU A 77 0.17 -10.48 2.27
CA GLU A 77 -0.77 -10.96 3.27
C GLU A 77 -1.50 -9.83 4.01
N ARG A 78 -2.83 -9.96 4.11
CA ARG A 78 -3.63 -9.13 5.00
C ARG A 78 -3.55 -9.68 6.43
N PRO A 79 -3.24 -8.85 7.45
CA PRO A 79 -3.32 -9.28 8.85
C PRO A 79 -4.76 -9.59 9.27
N ASN A 80 -5.75 -9.06 8.54
CA ASN A 80 -7.17 -9.31 8.80
C ASN A 80 -7.98 -9.37 7.50
N ILE A 81 -8.80 -10.41 7.40
CA ILE A 81 -9.86 -10.57 6.40
C ILE A 81 -11.22 -10.47 7.12
N PRO A 82 -11.91 -9.33 7.03
CA PRO A 82 -13.22 -9.16 7.63
C PRO A 82 -14.24 -10.17 7.11
N GLY A 83 -15.00 -10.80 8.01
CA GLY A 83 -16.01 -11.80 7.65
C GLY A 83 -15.43 -13.16 7.24
N ALA A 84 -14.12 -13.38 7.39
CA ALA A 84 -13.53 -14.70 7.26
C ALA A 84 -14.06 -15.66 8.32
N ASN A 85 -14.11 -16.94 7.98
CA ASN A 85 -14.44 -18.00 8.92
C ASN A 85 -13.34 -18.16 10.01
N SER A 86 -13.62 -19.00 11.00
CA SER A 86 -12.71 -19.28 12.13
C SER A 86 -11.42 -20.02 11.74
N GLU A 87 -11.32 -20.53 10.51
CA GLU A 87 -10.14 -21.25 10.04
C GLU A 87 -9.00 -20.29 9.63
N TRP A 88 -9.33 -19.00 9.42
CA TRP A 88 -8.34 -18.00 9.07
C TRP A 88 -7.74 -17.33 10.31
N SER A 89 -6.42 -17.34 10.44
CA SER A 89 -5.69 -16.77 11.58
C SER A 89 -5.55 -15.25 11.49
N ASN A 90 -6.68 -14.53 11.56
CA ASN A 90 -6.68 -13.07 11.68
C ASN A 90 -5.86 -12.61 12.90
N TRP A 91 -5.20 -11.47 12.75
CA TRP A 91 -4.41 -10.79 13.79
C TRP A 91 -3.24 -11.59 14.35
N SER A 92 -2.81 -12.63 13.63
CA SER A 92 -1.74 -13.54 14.05
C SER A 92 -0.58 -13.62 13.06
N THR A 93 -0.55 -12.73 12.06
CA THR A 93 0.52 -12.65 11.06
C THR A 93 1.54 -11.62 11.49
N ALA A 94 2.80 -12.05 11.63
CA ALA A 94 3.93 -11.15 11.88
C ALA A 94 4.42 -10.49 10.58
N LEU A 95 5.12 -9.36 10.71
CA LEU A 95 5.88 -8.80 9.59
C LEU A 95 7.03 -9.75 9.20
N PRO A 96 7.43 -9.80 7.91
CA PRO A 96 8.41 -10.76 7.42
C PRO A 96 9.85 -10.49 7.86
N VAL A 97 10.12 -9.32 8.45
CA VAL A 97 11.46 -8.92 8.91
C VAL A 97 11.37 -8.30 10.31
N PRO A 98 12.44 -8.42 11.12
CA PRO A 98 12.53 -7.72 12.39
C PRO A 98 12.72 -6.21 12.19
N ILE A 99 12.50 -5.42 13.24
CA ILE A 99 12.54 -3.94 13.15
C ILE A 99 13.97 -3.42 12.91
N GLU A 100 14.98 -4.15 13.37
CA GLU A 100 16.39 -3.81 13.23
C GLU A 100 16.83 -3.78 11.77
N ASP A 101 16.20 -4.58 10.91
CA ASP A 101 16.54 -4.63 9.49
C ASP A 101 15.88 -3.49 8.69
N PHE A 102 14.88 -2.83 9.26
CA PHE A 102 14.00 -1.89 8.55
C PHE A 102 14.75 -0.67 8.00
N GLU A 103 15.74 -0.16 8.74
CA GLU A 103 16.57 1.00 8.34
C GLU A 103 17.48 0.70 7.16
N SER A 104 17.75 -0.57 6.86
CA SER A 104 18.58 -0.96 5.73
C SER A 104 17.80 -1.01 4.41
N LEU A 105 16.47 -1.15 4.49
CA LEU A 105 15.61 -1.39 3.33
C LEU A 105 15.36 -0.14 2.50
N GLU A 106 15.32 -0.32 1.18
CA GLU A 106 15.16 0.78 0.23
C GLU A 106 13.73 1.31 0.14
N LEU A 107 12.72 0.43 0.14
CA LEU A 107 11.32 0.84 -0.01
C LEU A 107 10.83 1.74 1.16
N PRO A 108 11.10 1.41 2.44
CA PRO A 108 10.77 2.29 3.55
C PRO A 108 11.43 3.67 3.43
N LYS A 109 12.72 3.73 3.07
CA LYS A 109 13.45 4.99 2.84
C LYS A 109 12.80 5.81 1.74
N GLN A 110 12.43 5.18 0.62
CA GLN A 110 11.79 5.86 -0.51
C GLN A 110 10.42 6.44 -0.12
N ILE A 111 9.60 5.68 0.62
CA ILE A 111 8.30 6.16 1.12
C ILE A 111 8.51 7.35 2.06
N ALA A 112 9.42 7.23 3.02
CA ALA A 112 9.73 8.30 3.97
C ALA A 112 10.19 9.58 3.25
N GLN A 113 11.08 9.47 2.27
CA GLN A 113 11.55 10.61 1.48
C GLN A 113 10.41 11.29 0.70
N VAL A 114 9.52 10.51 0.10
CA VAL A 114 8.37 11.02 -0.65
C VAL A 114 7.43 11.81 0.27
N LEU A 115 7.15 11.31 1.47
CA LEU A 115 6.27 11.99 2.43
C LEU A 115 6.94 13.21 3.08
N ALA A 116 8.24 13.16 3.35
CA ALA A 116 8.99 14.26 3.98
C ALA A 116 9.09 15.52 3.11
N ARG A 117 9.20 15.38 1.78
CA ARG A 117 9.28 16.52 0.83
C ARG A 117 8.11 17.49 0.96
N ARG A 118 6.93 17.00 1.34
CA ARG A 118 5.74 17.84 1.60
C ARG A 118 5.90 18.69 2.86
N GLY A 119 6.44 18.12 3.93
CA GLY A 119 6.67 18.84 5.18
C GLY A 119 7.53 20.08 4.96
N ALA A 120 8.66 19.90 4.28
CA ALA A 120 9.58 20.99 3.97
C ALA A 120 8.97 22.07 3.05
N ALA A 121 8.16 21.67 2.06
CA ALA A 121 7.47 22.61 1.18
C ALA A 121 6.41 23.45 1.92
N ASN A 122 5.67 22.84 2.84
CA ASN A 122 4.69 23.55 3.67
C ASN A 122 5.35 24.52 4.66
N GLU A 123 6.46 24.11 5.29
CA GLU A 123 7.24 24.97 6.19
C GLU A 123 7.80 26.20 5.48
N SER A 124 8.29 26.03 4.24
CA SER A 124 8.81 27.14 3.42
C SER A 124 7.71 28.13 3.03
N ALA A 125 6.50 27.64 2.73
CA ALA A 125 5.34 28.46 2.40
C ALA A 125 4.76 29.21 3.62
N GLN A 126 5.03 28.76 4.85
CA GLN A 126 4.59 29.42 6.08
C GLN A 126 5.58 30.48 6.59
N GLN A 127 6.80 30.54 6.05
CA GLN A 127 7.83 31.52 6.38
C GLN A 127 7.93 32.70 5.38
N SER A 128 7.09 32.69 4.34
CA SER A 128 7.00 33.72 3.28
C SER A 128 5.76 34.59 3.46
#